data_AF-A0A7V8RKS3-F1
#
_entry.id   AF-A0A7V8RKS3-F1
#
_cell.length_a   1.000
_cell.length_b   1.000
_cell.length_c   1.000
_cell.angle_alpha   90.00
_cell.angle_beta   90.00
_cell.angle_gamma   90.00
#
_symmetry.space_group_name_H-M   'P 1'
#
loop_
_entity.id
_entity.type
_entity.pdbx_description
1 polymer ?
#
loop_
_entity_poly.entity_id
_entity_poly.type
_entity_poly.pdbx_seq_one_letter_code
_entity_poly.pdbx_strand_id
1 'polypeptide(L)'
;MSAARNDFQTLIATLGELHAVLDRLRGEFVHGIKTRADYERATDLLDELTDGRELSKVEERILVELEDEILAYQRDSAQFRESNAAFEATCTPVQLIKDLMETLGLTGSDLPEIGDKTAVSKVLNGDRPISHKMAYALAERFGMEPGAFLSVTSGKLAAHIETVPLSINKTPGYYVLHENALPAYSVEEAGAGEYKTVTSKGRTKAAKGPDKG
;
A
#
# COMPACT_ATOMS: atom_id res chain seq x y z
N MET A 1 44.98 35.69 6.43
CA MET A 1 43.82 34.99 7.02
C MET A 1 42.58 34.91 6.09
N SER A 2 42.59 35.52 4.90
CA SER A 2 41.41 35.53 3.99
C SER A 2 41.32 34.30 3.07
N ALA A 3 42.44 33.78 2.56
CA ALA A 3 42.45 32.62 1.64
C ALA A 3 41.88 31.34 2.28
N ALA A 4 42.38 30.94 3.46
CA ALA A 4 41.91 29.75 4.16
C ALA A 4 40.42 29.78 4.53
N ARG A 5 39.84 30.98 4.75
CA ARG A 5 38.39 31.13 4.98
C ARG A 5 37.60 30.93 3.68
N ASN A 6 38.15 31.37 2.55
CA ASN A 6 37.53 31.22 1.24
C ASN A 6 37.55 29.74 0.79
N ASP A 7 38.64 29.03 1.08
CA ASP A 7 38.77 27.60 0.80
C ASP A 7 37.74 26.79 1.60
N PHE A 8 37.55 27.12 2.88
CA PHE A 8 36.56 26.44 3.73
C PHE A 8 35.11 26.69 3.29
N GLN A 9 34.80 27.91 2.82
CA GLN A 9 33.47 28.22 2.26
C GLN A 9 33.23 27.46 0.96
N THR A 10 34.26 27.31 0.13
CA THR A 10 34.19 26.51 -1.11
C THR A 10 33.94 25.03 -0.81
N LEU A 11 34.59 24.47 0.22
CA LEU A 11 34.34 23.11 0.67
C LEU A 11 32.91 22.90 1.17
N ILE A 12 32.37 23.85 1.95
CA ILE A 12 30.98 23.78 2.42
C ILE A 12 30.01 23.83 1.22
N ALA A 13 30.25 24.70 0.25
CA ALA A 13 29.41 24.82 -0.94
C ALA A 13 29.41 23.53 -1.78
N THR A 14 30.60 23.00 -2.09
CA THR A 14 30.75 21.75 -2.85
C THR A 14 30.14 20.54 -2.13
N LEU A 15 30.27 20.46 -0.81
CA LEU A 15 29.61 19.43 -0.02
C LEU A 15 28.08 19.56 -0.07
N GLY A 16 27.56 20.79 -0.03
CA GLY A 16 26.13 21.05 -0.19
C GLY A 16 25.60 20.65 -1.56
N GLU A 17 26.34 20.95 -2.63
CA GLU A 17 26.01 20.52 -3.99
C GLU A 17 26.00 18.99 -4.12
N LEU A 18 27.00 18.31 -3.57
CA LEU A 18 27.05 16.85 -3.55
C LEU A 18 25.84 16.26 -2.81
N HIS A 19 25.48 16.82 -1.65
CA HIS A 19 24.31 16.38 -0.90
C HIS A 19 23.01 16.52 -1.70
N ALA A 20 22.82 17.65 -2.39
CA ALA A 20 21.65 17.87 -3.25
C ALA A 20 21.58 16.86 -4.41
N VAL A 21 22.72 16.51 -5.01
CA VAL A 21 22.78 15.48 -6.06
C VAL A 21 22.42 14.11 -5.50
N LEU A 22 22.94 13.76 -4.32
CA LEU A 22 22.63 12.49 -3.65
C LEU A 22 21.14 12.40 -3.27
N ASP A 23 20.53 13.49 -2.79
CA ASP A 23 19.10 13.53 -2.49
C ASP A 23 18.24 13.37 -3.74
N ARG A 24 18.64 14.00 -4.86
CA ARG A 24 17.95 13.83 -6.14
C ARG A 24 18.05 12.40 -6.65
N LEU A 25 19.24 11.80 -6.60
CA LEU A 25 19.44 10.40 -6.98
C LEU A 25 18.64 9.47 -6.08
N ARG A 26 18.61 9.70 -4.76
CA ARG A 26 17.73 8.95 -3.85
C ARG A 26 16.28 9.06 -4.31
N GLY A 27 15.80 10.25 -4.64
CA GLY A 27 14.45 10.45 -5.13
C GLY A 27 14.14 9.68 -6.42
N GLU A 28 15.11 9.44 -7.30
CA GLU A 28 14.91 8.69 -8.55
C GLU A 28 14.94 7.16 -8.34
N PHE A 29 15.76 6.69 -7.40
CA PHE A 29 15.94 5.26 -7.13
C PHE A 29 14.95 4.71 -6.09
N VAL A 30 14.51 5.55 -5.15
CA VAL A 30 13.62 5.16 -4.06
C VAL A 30 12.18 5.60 -4.36
N HIS A 31 11.96 6.82 -4.85
CA HIS A 31 10.61 7.32 -5.11
C HIS A 31 10.21 7.16 -6.57
N GLY A 32 9.08 6.51 -6.83
CA GLY A 32 8.56 6.37 -8.20
C GLY A 32 8.83 5.02 -8.85
N ILE A 33 8.69 3.94 -8.09
CA ILE A 33 8.54 2.59 -8.65
C ILE A 33 7.23 2.54 -9.43
N LYS A 34 7.30 2.74 -10.76
CA LYS A 34 6.12 2.80 -11.63
C LYS A 34 6.10 1.68 -12.66
N THR A 35 7.28 1.19 -13.02
CA THR A 35 7.43 0.12 -13.99
C THR A 35 7.96 -1.14 -13.33
N ARG A 36 7.77 -2.27 -13.99
CA ARG A 36 8.34 -3.54 -13.55
C ARG A 36 9.87 -3.48 -13.42
N ALA A 37 10.54 -2.76 -14.33
CA ALA A 37 11.99 -2.61 -14.27
C ALA A 37 12.43 -1.80 -13.04
N ASP A 38 11.63 -0.82 -12.61
CA ASP A 38 11.90 -0.06 -11.39
C ASP A 38 11.71 -0.93 -10.15
N TYR A 39 10.68 -1.77 -10.17
CA TYR A 39 10.40 -2.72 -9.10
C TYR A 39 11.51 -3.75 -8.95
N GLU A 40 12.03 -4.30 -10.05
CA GLU A 40 13.15 -5.24 -10.03
C GLU A 40 14.41 -4.59 -9.43
N ARG A 41 14.77 -3.37 -9.86
CA ARG A 41 15.90 -2.63 -9.26
C ARG A 41 15.69 -2.30 -7.78
N ALA A 42 14.48 -1.92 -7.40
CA ALA A 42 14.13 -1.65 -6.00
C ALA A 42 14.23 -2.91 -5.14
N THR A 43 13.84 -4.07 -5.69
CA THR A 43 13.98 -5.36 -5.01
C THR A 43 15.46 -5.75 -4.85
N ASP A 44 16.29 -5.55 -5.89
CA ASP A 44 17.73 -5.81 -5.79
C ASP A 44 18.39 -4.93 -4.71
N LEU A 45 17.97 -3.66 -4.60
CA LEU A 45 18.45 -2.76 -3.55
C LEU A 45 17.95 -3.18 -2.16
N LEU A 46 16.71 -3.66 -2.04
CA LEU A 46 16.17 -4.19 -0.80
C LEU A 46 16.99 -5.39 -0.30
N ASP A 47 17.36 -6.30 -1.20
CA ASP A 47 18.21 -7.46 -0.87
C ASP A 47 19.59 -7.02 -0.37
N GLU A 48 20.21 -6.02 -1.01
CA GLU A 48 21.52 -5.47 -0.57
C GLU A 48 21.43 -4.76 0.80
N LEU A 49 20.33 -4.08 1.09
CA LEU A 49 20.11 -3.41 2.37
C LEU A 49 19.69 -4.38 3.48
N THR A 50 19.29 -5.61 3.15
CA THR A 50 18.83 -6.63 4.10
C THR A 50 19.75 -7.86 4.14
N ASP A 51 20.98 -7.73 3.64
CA ASP A 51 22.01 -8.77 3.59
C ASP A 51 22.55 -9.22 4.96
N GLY A 52 22.13 -8.56 6.04
CA GLY A 52 22.49 -8.86 7.43
C GLY A 52 23.65 -8.04 7.97
N ARG A 53 24.19 -7.06 7.23
CA ARG A 53 25.19 -6.13 7.73
C ARG A 53 24.57 -5.02 8.59
N GLU A 54 25.40 -4.36 9.39
CA GLU A 54 24.98 -3.15 10.09
C GLU A 54 24.76 -2.01 9.09
N LEU A 55 23.56 -1.41 9.15
CA LEU A 55 23.19 -0.26 8.34
C LEU A 55 23.60 1.04 9.03
N SER A 56 24.04 2.00 8.24
CA SER A 56 24.12 3.39 8.70
C SER A 56 22.72 4.00 8.84
N LYS A 57 22.58 5.06 9.63
CA LYS A 57 21.29 5.78 9.79
C LYS A 57 20.68 6.25 8.46
N VAL A 58 21.51 6.52 7.46
CA VAL A 58 21.05 6.94 6.13
C VAL A 58 20.48 5.75 5.37
N GLU A 59 21.13 4.59 5.44
CA GLU A 59 20.67 3.35 4.82
C GLU A 59 19.41 2.82 5.50
N GLU A 60 19.31 2.88 6.82
CA GLU A 60 18.07 2.56 7.55
C GLU A 60 16.89 3.39 7.06
N ARG A 61 17.10 4.71 6.88
CA ARG A 61 16.06 5.59 6.35
C ARG A 61 15.69 5.22 4.91
N ILE A 62 16.69 4.93 4.06
CA ILE A 62 16.46 4.52 2.68
C ILE A 62 15.67 3.20 2.63
N LEU A 63 16.00 2.24 3.50
CA LEU A 63 15.30 0.96 3.58
C LEU A 63 13.81 1.18 3.88
N VAL A 64 13.48 1.98 4.89
CA VAL A 64 12.08 2.30 5.23
C VAL A 64 11.36 2.98 4.06
N GLU A 65 11.97 3.99 3.45
CA GLU A 65 11.39 4.69 2.29
C GLU A 65 11.17 3.75 1.09
N LEU A 66 12.10 2.81 0.87
CA LEU A 66 12.06 1.84 -0.22
C LEU A 66 10.97 0.78 -0.01
N GLU A 67 10.83 0.26 1.21
CA GLU A 67 9.79 -0.69 1.58
C GLU A 67 8.40 -0.11 1.34
N ASP A 68 8.16 1.15 1.76
CA ASP A 68 6.88 1.84 1.55
C ASP A 68 6.53 1.99 0.06
N GLU A 69 7.51 2.34 -0.78
CA GLU A 69 7.31 2.50 -2.23
C GLU A 69 7.11 1.16 -2.95
N ILE A 70 7.83 0.11 -2.54
CA ILE A 70 7.65 -1.26 -3.04
C ILE A 70 6.24 -1.75 -2.72
N LEU A 71 5.79 -1.55 -1.48
CA LEU A 71 4.45 -1.94 -1.03
C LEU A 71 3.36 -1.15 -1.79
N ALA A 72 3.56 0.15 -1.99
CA ALA A 72 2.63 0.97 -2.77
C ALA A 72 2.51 0.45 -4.22
N TYR A 73 3.63 0.12 -4.87
CA TYR A 73 3.61 -0.48 -6.20
C TYR A 73 2.91 -1.84 -6.22
N GLN A 74 3.20 -2.74 -5.28
CA GLN A 74 2.55 -4.05 -5.22
C GLN A 74 1.04 -3.94 -4.99
N ARG A 75 0.59 -2.95 -4.20
CA ARG A 75 -0.83 -2.71 -3.97
C ARG A 75 -1.55 -2.25 -5.23
N ASP A 76 -0.97 -1.31 -5.96
CA ASP A 76 -1.65 -0.58 -7.03
C ASP A 76 -1.39 -1.20 -8.43
N SER A 77 -0.37 -2.05 -8.56
CA SER A 77 0.04 -2.65 -9.83
C SER A 77 -0.89 -3.74 -10.34
N ALA A 78 -1.09 -3.73 -11.65
CA ALA A 78 -1.88 -4.71 -12.37
C ALA A 78 -1.44 -6.16 -12.19
N GLN A 79 -0.14 -6.36 -12.01
CA GLN A 79 0.48 -7.67 -11.89
C GLN A 79 0.06 -8.41 -10.61
N PHE A 80 -0.21 -7.66 -9.53
CA PHE A 80 -0.51 -8.24 -8.22
C PHE A 80 -1.99 -8.24 -7.89
N ARG A 81 -2.85 -7.59 -8.69
CA ARG A 81 -4.30 -7.47 -8.40
C ARG A 81 -5.00 -8.78 -8.07
N GLU A 82 -4.76 -9.84 -8.84
CA GLU A 82 -5.42 -11.13 -8.60
C GLU A 82 -4.93 -11.77 -7.30
N SER A 83 -3.62 -11.71 -7.04
CA SER A 83 -3.02 -12.19 -5.79
C SER A 83 -3.52 -11.38 -4.59
N ASN A 84 -3.57 -10.06 -4.70
CA ASN A 84 -4.07 -9.16 -3.65
C ASN A 84 -5.54 -9.44 -3.37
N ALA A 85 -6.37 -9.59 -4.41
CA ALA A 85 -7.77 -9.94 -4.24
C ALA A 85 -7.96 -11.31 -3.57
N ALA A 86 -7.16 -12.31 -3.93
CA ALA A 86 -7.19 -13.63 -3.29
C ALA A 86 -6.74 -13.57 -1.81
N PHE A 87 -5.72 -12.77 -1.53
CA PHE A 87 -5.21 -12.55 -0.18
C PHE A 87 -6.26 -11.83 0.69
N GLU A 88 -6.82 -10.71 0.21
CA GLU A 88 -7.89 -9.98 0.88
C GLU A 88 -9.13 -10.84 1.13
N ALA A 89 -9.50 -11.71 0.19
CA ALA A 89 -10.61 -12.64 0.36
C ALA A 89 -10.35 -13.69 1.45
N THR A 90 -9.08 -14.00 1.73
CA THR A 90 -8.68 -14.96 2.77
C THR A 90 -8.49 -14.27 4.12
N CYS A 91 -8.00 -13.03 4.15
CA CYS A 91 -7.79 -12.21 5.34
C CYS A 91 -9.09 -11.66 5.94
N THR A 92 -9.99 -12.57 6.31
CA THR A 92 -11.21 -12.24 7.03
C THR A 92 -11.00 -12.32 8.54
N PRO A 93 -11.74 -11.56 9.35
CA PRO A 93 -11.74 -11.71 10.81
C PRO A 93 -12.01 -13.13 11.28
N VAL A 94 -12.82 -13.88 10.53
CA VAL A 94 -13.12 -15.28 10.81
C VAL A 94 -11.89 -16.17 10.57
N GLN A 95 -11.15 -15.91 9.49
CA GLN A 95 -9.90 -16.64 9.22
C GLN A 95 -8.85 -16.32 10.28
N LEU A 96 -8.71 -15.05 10.68
CA LEU A 96 -7.82 -14.67 11.78
C LEU A 96 -8.11 -15.45 13.07
N ILE A 97 -9.38 -15.61 13.44
CA ILE A 97 -9.75 -16.42 14.61
C ILE A 97 -9.35 -17.89 14.42
N LYS A 98 -9.52 -18.47 13.22
CA LYS A 98 -9.11 -19.85 12.93
C LYS A 98 -7.59 -20.01 13.05
N ASP A 99 -6.83 -19.07 12.51
CA ASP A 99 -5.37 -19.09 12.56
C ASP A 99 -4.85 -18.96 14.00
N LEU A 100 -5.49 -18.11 14.82
CA LEU A 100 -5.21 -18.00 16.25
C LEU A 100 -5.55 -19.29 17.01
N MET A 101 -6.69 -19.92 16.68
CA MET A 101 -7.08 -21.19 17.26
C MET A 101 -6.08 -22.30 16.92
N GLU A 102 -5.61 -22.36 15.68
CA GLU A 102 -4.60 -23.33 15.24
C GLU A 102 -3.25 -23.09 15.93
N THR A 103 -2.76 -21.85 15.89
CA THR A 103 -1.46 -21.48 16.44
C THR A 103 -1.37 -21.69 17.96
N LEU A 104 -2.48 -21.45 18.67
CA LEU A 104 -2.55 -21.55 20.13
C LEU A 104 -3.18 -22.86 20.63
N GLY A 105 -3.59 -23.76 19.72
CA GLY A 105 -4.23 -25.03 20.06
C GLY A 105 -5.59 -24.88 20.76
N LEU A 106 -6.34 -23.81 20.47
CA LEU A 106 -7.63 -23.52 21.10
C LEU A 106 -8.77 -24.25 20.40
N THR A 107 -9.74 -24.72 21.17
CA THR A 107 -10.98 -25.29 20.64
C THR A 107 -12.11 -24.25 20.66
N GLY A 108 -13.21 -24.55 19.98
CA GLY A 108 -14.38 -23.68 19.98
C GLY A 108 -15.06 -23.51 21.35
N SER A 109 -14.66 -24.26 22.37
CA SER A 109 -15.10 -24.07 23.75
C SER A 109 -14.23 -23.06 24.51
N ASP A 110 -13.05 -22.76 23.99
CA ASP A 110 -12.02 -21.96 24.66
C ASP A 110 -12.07 -20.48 24.23
N LEU A 111 -13.18 -20.03 23.63
CA LEU A 111 -13.42 -18.65 23.19
C LEU A 111 -14.68 -18.06 23.86
N PRO A 112 -14.67 -17.86 25.20
CA PRO A 112 -15.81 -17.30 25.93
C PRO A 112 -16.16 -15.86 25.51
N GLU A 113 -15.24 -15.16 24.85
CA GLU A 113 -15.42 -13.79 24.33
C GLU A 113 -16.49 -13.73 23.23
N ILE A 114 -16.64 -14.84 22.49
CA ILE A 114 -17.66 -15.00 21.45
C ILE A 114 -18.95 -15.57 22.04
N GLY A 115 -18.83 -16.51 22.98
CA GLY A 115 -19.96 -17.12 23.69
C GLY A 115 -19.77 -18.61 23.91
N ASP A 116 -20.89 -19.34 23.89
CA ASP A 116 -20.89 -20.80 23.99
C ASP A 116 -20.36 -21.47 22.71
N LYS A 117 -20.05 -22.76 22.77
CA LYS A 117 -19.55 -23.54 21.61
C LYS A 117 -20.45 -23.39 20.37
N THR A 118 -21.76 -23.25 20.55
CA THR A 118 -22.73 -23.04 19.47
C THR A 118 -22.55 -21.67 18.82
N ALA A 119 -22.43 -20.60 19.62
CA ALA A 119 -22.16 -19.26 19.11
C ALA A 119 -20.82 -19.19 18.37
N VAL A 120 -19.78 -19.80 18.94
CA VAL A 120 -18.44 -19.88 18.31
C VAL A 120 -18.52 -20.57 16.96
N SER A 121 -19.17 -21.72 16.86
CA SER A 121 -19.34 -22.42 15.58
C SER A 121 -20.07 -21.57 14.54
N LYS A 122 -21.13 -20.84 14.93
CA LYS A 122 -21.87 -19.97 14.00
C LYS A 122 -21.02 -18.81 13.49
N VAL A 123 -20.15 -18.26 14.33
CA VAL A 123 -19.22 -17.20 13.93
C VAL A 123 -18.15 -17.74 12.98
N LEU A 124 -17.56 -18.90 13.29
CA LEU A 124 -16.52 -19.53 12.47
C LEU A 124 -17.02 -19.99 11.08
N ASN A 125 -18.32 -20.28 10.98
CA ASN A 125 -18.99 -20.62 9.71
C ASN A 125 -19.48 -19.37 8.95
N GLY A 126 -19.45 -18.19 9.56
CA GLY A 126 -19.97 -16.95 8.96
C GLY A 126 -21.49 -16.76 9.10
N ASP A 127 -22.21 -17.69 9.74
CA ASP A 127 -23.65 -17.58 10.01
C ASP A 127 -23.99 -16.44 11.00
N ARG A 128 -22.99 -15.99 11.77
CA ARG A 128 -23.12 -14.91 12.75
C ARG A 128 -21.98 -13.90 12.61
N PRO A 129 -22.27 -12.59 12.43
CA PRO A 129 -21.22 -11.57 12.38
C PRO A 129 -20.59 -11.36 13.76
N ILE A 130 -19.31 -10.97 13.76
CA ILE A 130 -18.59 -10.56 14.96
C ILE A 130 -19.09 -9.18 15.38
N SER A 131 -19.61 -9.08 16.60
CA SER A 131 -20.05 -7.78 17.14
C SER A 131 -18.87 -6.98 17.67
N HIS A 132 -19.03 -5.66 17.78
CA HIS A 132 -18.00 -4.79 18.36
C HIS A 132 -17.58 -5.22 19.77
N LYS A 133 -18.53 -5.68 20.60
CA LYS A 133 -18.23 -6.20 21.94
C LYS A 133 -17.32 -7.44 21.89
N MET A 134 -17.57 -8.34 20.94
CA MET A 134 -16.75 -9.55 20.76
C MET A 134 -15.36 -9.20 20.24
N ALA A 135 -15.27 -8.30 19.25
CA ALA A 135 -14.00 -7.82 18.69
C ALA A 135 -13.09 -7.23 19.77
N TYR A 136 -13.63 -6.39 20.66
CA TYR A 136 -12.86 -5.82 21.77
C TYR A 136 -12.39 -6.88 22.77
N ALA A 137 -13.26 -7.84 23.14
CA ALA A 137 -12.88 -8.90 24.06
C ALA A 137 -11.80 -9.83 23.48
N LEU A 138 -11.88 -10.14 22.19
CA LEU A 138 -10.85 -10.92 21.48
C LEU A 138 -9.53 -10.14 21.41
N ALA A 139 -9.58 -8.86 21.04
CA ALA A 139 -8.43 -7.98 20.99
C ALA A 139 -7.71 -7.87 22.34
N GLU A 140 -8.47 -7.72 23.43
CA GLU A 140 -7.92 -7.68 24.79
C GLU A 140 -7.20 -8.99 25.16
N ARG A 141 -7.79 -10.14 24.83
CA ARG A 141 -7.19 -11.44 25.12
C ARG A 141 -5.92 -11.71 24.30
N PHE A 142 -5.93 -11.39 23.02
CA PHE A 142 -4.82 -11.68 22.11
C PHE A 142 -3.79 -10.54 22.01
N GLY A 143 -4.01 -9.42 22.70
CA GLY A 143 -3.12 -8.26 22.65
C GLY A 143 -3.08 -7.59 21.27
N MET A 144 -4.20 -7.59 20.57
CA MET A 144 -4.33 -7.10 19.18
C MET A 144 -5.18 -5.82 19.12
N GLU A 145 -5.22 -5.18 17.96
CA GLU A 145 -6.10 -4.04 17.70
C GLU A 145 -7.54 -4.53 17.38
N PRO A 146 -8.60 -3.93 17.95
CA PRO A 146 -9.98 -4.38 17.74
C PRO A 146 -10.44 -4.43 16.28
N GLY A 147 -9.94 -3.51 15.45
CA GLY A 147 -10.21 -3.45 14.01
C GLY A 147 -9.80 -4.70 13.24
N ALA A 148 -8.81 -5.47 13.73
CA ALA A 148 -8.43 -6.76 13.13
C ALA A 148 -9.59 -7.79 13.15
N PHE A 149 -10.51 -7.68 14.10
CA PHE A 149 -11.67 -8.56 14.24
C PHE A 149 -12.96 -7.96 13.66
N LEU A 150 -12.90 -6.73 13.15
CA LEU A 150 -14.03 -6.09 12.50
C LEU A 150 -13.96 -6.39 11.00
N SER A 151 -15.06 -6.89 10.44
CA SER A 151 -15.16 -6.96 8.98
C SER A 151 -15.24 -5.53 8.49
N VAL A 152 -14.25 -5.10 7.71
CA VAL A 152 -14.41 -3.92 6.86
C VAL A 152 -15.52 -4.32 5.90
N THR A 153 -16.75 -3.93 6.23
CA THR A 153 -17.91 -4.20 5.41
C THR A 153 -17.57 -3.79 3.99
N SER A 154 -17.66 -4.73 3.04
CA SER A 154 -17.54 -4.54 1.59
C SER A 154 -18.66 -3.62 1.02
N GLY A 155 -18.96 -2.53 1.71
CA GLY A 155 -20.11 -1.67 1.49
C GLY A 155 -20.09 -0.43 2.38
N LYS A 156 -18.94 0.26 2.52
CA LYS A 156 -18.90 1.68 2.94
C LYS A 156 -17.59 2.40 2.62
N LEU A 157 -17.07 2.27 1.40
CA LEU A 157 -16.08 3.22 0.86
C LEU A 157 -16.61 4.02 -0.35
N ALA A 158 -17.90 3.86 -0.70
CA ALA A 158 -18.54 4.55 -1.82
C ALA A 158 -19.40 5.76 -1.40
N ALA A 159 -19.44 6.15 -0.12
CA ALA A 159 -20.39 7.20 0.33
C ALA A 159 -19.92 8.09 1.49
N HIS A 160 -18.62 8.40 1.60
CA HIS A 160 -18.13 9.49 2.48
C HIS A 160 -17.07 10.34 1.75
N ILE A 161 -17.42 10.81 0.54
CA ILE A 161 -17.10 12.19 0.17
C ILE A 161 -18.37 12.98 0.46
N GLU A 162 -18.73 13.09 1.73
CA GLU A 162 -19.58 14.19 2.15
C GLU A 162 -18.63 15.36 2.39
N THR A 163 -18.59 16.22 1.37
CA THR A 163 -18.10 17.58 1.47
C THR A 163 -18.67 18.18 2.76
N VAL A 164 -17.80 18.46 3.74
CA VAL A 164 -18.15 19.36 4.83
C VAL A 164 -18.25 20.75 4.20
N PRO A 165 -19.42 21.39 4.10
CA PRO A 165 -19.44 22.82 3.88
C PRO A 165 -18.92 23.46 5.17
N LEU A 166 -17.78 24.14 5.09
CA LEU A 166 -17.30 25.01 6.16
C LEU A 166 -18.39 26.06 6.42
N SER A 167 -19.14 25.90 7.51
CA SER A 167 -20.08 26.88 8.01
C SER A 167 -19.30 28.02 8.67
N ILE A 168 -18.88 29.01 7.89
CA ILE A 168 -18.31 30.26 8.41
C ILE A 168 -19.46 31.22 8.73
N ASN A 169 -19.70 31.48 10.01
CA ASN A 169 -20.58 32.55 10.45
C ASN A 169 -19.77 33.73 11.05
N LYS A 170 -19.83 34.84 10.30
CA LYS A 170 -19.77 36.28 10.69
C LYS A 170 -18.48 36.89 11.29
N THR A 171 -17.91 37.74 10.42
CA THR A 171 -16.97 38.89 10.48
C THR A 171 -17.09 39.85 11.71
N PRO A 172 -16.14 40.80 11.99
CA PRO A 172 -15.57 41.76 11.01
C PRO A 172 -14.11 42.22 11.16
N GLY A 173 -13.52 42.69 10.04
CA GLY A 173 -12.47 43.71 10.07
C GLY A 173 -11.50 43.74 8.89
N TYR A 174 -11.74 44.67 7.93
CA TYR A 174 -10.80 45.39 7.04
C TYR A 174 -9.82 44.53 6.18
N TYR A 175 -9.79 44.55 4.84
CA TYR A 175 -9.78 45.65 3.85
C TYR A 175 -10.35 45.20 2.49
N VAL A 176 -10.68 46.19 1.66
CA VAL A 176 -11.37 46.14 0.36
C VAL A 176 -10.40 46.45 -0.78
N LEU A 177 -10.53 45.68 -1.87
CA LEU A 177 -10.22 45.91 -3.31
C LEU A 177 -8.76 46.18 -3.77
N HIS A 178 -8.29 45.40 -4.77
CA HIS A 178 -8.52 45.77 -6.17
C HIS A 178 -8.26 44.62 -7.16
N GLU A 179 -9.13 44.57 -8.17
CA GLU A 179 -9.17 43.67 -9.33
C GLU A 179 -7.94 43.80 -10.24
N ASN A 180 -7.60 42.71 -10.95
CA ASN A 180 -7.49 42.72 -12.42
C ASN A 180 -7.51 41.30 -13.01
N ALA A 181 -8.17 41.20 -14.17
CA ALA A 181 -8.61 40.01 -14.88
C ALA A 181 -7.56 39.33 -15.78
N LEU A 182 -7.71 37.99 -15.94
CA LEU A 182 -7.61 37.09 -17.14
C LEU A 182 -6.50 37.31 -18.23
N PRO A 183 -6.12 36.31 -19.05
CA PRO A 183 -6.90 35.13 -19.45
C PRO A 183 -6.16 33.77 -19.60
N ALA A 184 -7.00 32.77 -19.88
CA ALA A 184 -6.70 31.41 -20.30
C ALA A 184 -5.83 31.31 -21.57
N TYR A 185 -5.11 30.18 -21.68
CA TYR A 185 -4.73 29.60 -22.97
C TYR A 185 -4.94 28.08 -22.92
N SER A 186 -5.78 27.59 -23.82
CA SER A 186 -5.91 26.19 -24.23
C SER A 186 -4.97 25.93 -25.41
N VAL A 187 -4.40 24.73 -25.50
CA VAL A 187 -3.82 24.21 -26.74
C VAL A 187 -4.30 22.77 -26.92
N GLU A 188 -5.05 22.52 -27.99
CA GLU A 188 -5.26 21.21 -28.59
C GLU A 188 -4.24 20.98 -29.73
N GLU A 189 -3.88 19.72 -29.96
CA GLU A 189 -3.89 18.97 -31.24
C GLU A 189 -3.01 17.70 -31.08
N ALA A 190 -3.58 16.49 -31.12
CA ALA A 190 -3.90 15.66 -32.29
C ALA A 190 -2.68 14.90 -32.89
N GLY A 191 -2.80 13.58 -32.99
CA GLY A 191 -1.80 12.73 -33.65
C GLY A 191 -2.15 11.23 -33.58
N ALA A 192 -2.96 10.77 -34.52
CA ALA A 192 -3.29 9.36 -34.74
C ALA A 192 -2.08 8.55 -35.25
N GLY A 193 -1.95 7.30 -34.79
CA GLY A 193 -0.98 6.35 -35.30
C GLY A 193 -1.47 4.91 -35.15
N GLU A 194 -2.03 4.36 -36.23
CA GLU A 194 -2.37 2.95 -36.41
C GLU A 194 -1.12 2.06 -36.42
N TYR A 195 -1.19 0.88 -35.77
CA TYR A 195 -0.51 -0.32 -36.29
C TYR A 195 -1.18 -1.65 -35.89
N LYS A 196 -1.68 -2.29 -36.95
CA LYS A 196 -1.81 -3.72 -37.28
C LYS A 196 -1.72 -4.79 -36.18
N THR A 197 -2.83 -5.51 -36.05
CA THR A 197 -2.93 -6.88 -35.54
C THR A 197 -2.25 -7.86 -36.51
N VAL A 198 -1.32 -8.68 -36.00
CA VAL A 198 -0.85 -9.89 -36.67
C VAL A 198 -1.43 -11.08 -35.93
N THR A 199 -2.23 -11.86 -36.66
CA THR A 199 -2.73 -13.16 -36.25
C THR A 199 -1.67 -14.23 -36.54
N SER A 200 -1.49 -15.17 -35.61
CA SER A 200 -0.86 -16.46 -35.92
C SER A 200 -1.73 -17.59 -35.38
N LYS A 201 -2.20 -18.39 -36.32
CA LYS A 201 -3.17 -19.47 -36.24
C LYS A 201 -2.48 -20.79 -35.87
N GLY A 202 -2.98 -21.44 -34.82
CA GLY A 202 -3.18 -22.88 -34.62
C GLY A 202 -2.09 -23.91 -34.98
N ARG A 203 -1.79 -24.79 -34.00
CA ARG A 203 -1.43 -26.19 -34.26
C ARG A 203 -2.05 -27.14 -33.23
N THR A 204 -3.19 -27.69 -33.63
CA THR A 204 -3.63 -29.10 -33.60
C THR A 204 -3.47 -29.97 -32.35
N LYS A 205 -4.64 -30.43 -31.86
CA LYS A 205 -4.85 -31.58 -30.96
C LYS A 205 -4.64 -32.91 -31.71
N ALA A 206 -4.17 -33.93 -30.99
CA ALA A 206 -4.39 -35.33 -31.35
C ALA A 206 -4.82 -36.13 -30.11
N ALA A 207 -6.05 -36.66 -30.14
CA ALA A 207 -6.50 -37.82 -29.35
C ALA A 207 -5.97 -39.10 -30.04
N LYS A 208 -5.89 -40.31 -29.47
CA LYS A 208 -6.86 -41.10 -28.68
C LYS A 208 -6.16 -42.43 -28.31
N GLY A 209 -6.33 -42.95 -27.10
CA GLY A 209 -7.11 -44.20 -26.94
C GLY A 209 -6.44 -45.22 -26.00
N PRO A 210 -7.20 -46.19 -25.47
CA PRO A 210 -7.10 -46.67 -24.09
C PRO A 210 -6.53 -48.10 -23.97
N ASP A 211 -6.25 -48.56 -22.74
CA ASP A 211 -6.49 -49.97 -22.43
C ASP A 211 -6.80 -50.21 -20.94
N LYS A 212 -7.73 -51.14 -20.69
CA LYS A 212 -8.08 -51.71 -19.40
C LYS A 212 -7.54 -53.14 -19.39
N GLY A 213 -6.85 -53.51 -18.32
CA GLY A 213 -6.49 -54.88 -17.96
C GLY A 213 -6.06 -54.92 -16.51
#